data_AF-A0A7X0KK66-F1
#
_entry.id   AF-A0A7X0KK66-F1
#
_cell.length_a   1.000
_cell.length_b   1.000
_cell.length_c   1.000
_cell.angle_alpha   90.00
_cell.angle_beta   90.00
_cell.angle_gamma   90.00
#
_symmetry.space_group_name_H-M   'P 1'
#
loop_
_entity.id
_entity.type
_entity.pdbx_description
1 polymer ?
#
loop_
_entity_poly.entity_id
_entity_poly.type
_entity_poly.pdbx_seq_one_letter_code
_entity_poly.pdbx_strand_id
1 'polypeptide(L)' 'MSGSSYEDDEIGIICPACEYEIRKSIGWIRKHTQIECPGCGQRIDIESRNFRMPGRTGGNGDPSR' A
#
# COMPACT_ATOMS: atom_id res chain seq x y z
N MET A 1 -26.23 -11.50 11.33
CA MET A 1 -25.36 -11.02 10.25
C MET A 1 -23.93 -11.15 10.74
N SER A 2 -23.20 -12.17 10.27
CA SER A 2 -21.80 -12.35 10.64
C SER A 2 -20.99 -11.29 9.90
N GLY A 3 -20.75 -10.14 10.54
CA GLY A 3 -19.82 -9.16 10.00
C GLY A 3 -18.42 -9.72 10.09
N SER A 4 -17.87 -10.19 8.98
CA SER A 4 -16.47 -10.59 8.92
C SER A 4 -15.61 -9.36 9.14
N SER A 5 -15.07 -9.20 10.35
CA SER A 5 -14.09 -8.15 10.65
C SER A 5 -12.76 -8.59 10.08
N TYR A 6 -12.34 -7.99 8.96
CA TYR A 6 -11.05 -8.26 8.34
C TYR A 6 -9.85 -7.66 9.10
N GLU A 7 -10.02 -7.34 10.39
CA GLU A 7 -9.05 -6.52 11.13
C GLU A 7 -7.72 -7.25 11.39
N ASP A 8 -7.75 -8.59 11.44
CA ASP A 8 -6.60 -9.47 11.62
C ASP A 8 -5.98 -9.95 10.29
N ASP A 9 -6.65 -9.75 9.15
CA ASP A 9 -6.07 -10.09 7.85
C ASP A 9 -4.80 -9.26 7.60
N GLU A 10 -3.77 -9.88 7.03
CA GLU A 10 -2.48 -9.24 6.76
C GLU A 10 -2.38 -8.73 5.32
N ILE A 11 -1.81 -7.55 5.16
CA ILE A 11 -1.42 -6.96 3.88
C ILE A 11 0.10 -6.82 3.82
N GLY A 12 0.68 -7.20 2.68
CA GLY A 12 2.06 -6.92 2.34
C GLY A 12 2.23 -5.52 1.73
N ILE A 13 3.11 -4.72 2.32
CA ILE A 13 3.56 -3.43 1.79
C ILE A 13 4.98 -3.61 1.28
N ILE A 14 5.22 -3.33 0.00
CA ILE A 14 6.55 -3.39 -0.58
C ILE A 14 7.22 -2.02 -0.42
N CYS A 15 8.41 -2.00 0.17
CA CYS A 15 9.22 -0.79 0.25
C CYS A 15 9.69 -0.37 -1.15
N PRO A 16 9.36 0.85 -1.65
CA PRO A 16 9.76 1.29 -2.98
C PRO A 16 11.27 1.57 -3.11
N ALA A 17 11.99 1.66 -1.98
CA ALA A 17 13.42 1.98 -1.97
C ALA A 17 14.34 0.76 -1.95
N CYS A 18 13.92 -0.32 -1.28
CA CYS A 18 14.76 -1.50 -1.06
C CYS A 18 14.03 -2.83 -1.30
N GLU A 19 12.78 -2.78 -1.77
CA GLU A 19 11.96 -3.95 -2.12
C GLU A 19 11.65 -4.90 -0.94
N TYR A 20 11.96 -4.48 0.29
CA TYR A 20 11.62 -5.23 1.49
C TYR A 20 10.10 -5.31 1.68
N GLU A 21 9.58 -6.53 1.91
CA GLU A 21 8.16 -6.79 2.19
C GLU A 21 7.85 -6.60 3.68
N ILE A 22 6.94 -5.70 3.99
CA ILE A 22 6.49 -5.40 5.34
C ILE A 22 5.05 -5.90 5.50
N ARG A 23 4.82 -6.82 6.42
CA ARG A 23 3.47 -7.36 6.71
C ARG A 23 2.84 -6.64 7.89
N LYS A 24 1.59 -6.20 7.73
CA LYS A 24 0.78 -5.54 8.76
C LYS A 24 -0.69 -5.92 8.62
N SER A 25 -1.41 -5.96 9.73
CA SER A 25 -2.85 -6.24 9.69
C SER A 25 -3.65 -5.06 9.12
N ILE A 26 -4.79 -5.32 8.50
CA ILE A 26 -5.69 -4.28 7.98
C ILE A 26 -6.10 -3.31 9.09
N GLY A 27 -6.36 -3.81 10.30
CA GLY A 27 -6.68 -2.97 11.45
C GLY A 27 -5.54 -2.01 11.82
N TRP A 28 -4.28 -2.42 11.63
CA TRP A 28 -3.11 -1.54 11.82
C TRP A 28 -3.02 -0.49 10.72
N ILE A 29 -3.16 -0.89 9.45
CA ILE A 29 -3.09 0.00 8.28
C ILE A 29 -4.14 1.11 8.34
N ARG A 30 -5.36 0.81 8.83
CA ARG A 30 -6.41 1.82 8.98
C ARG A 30 -6.11 2.89 10.03
N LYS A 31 -5.27 2.56 11.02
CA LYS A 31 -4.93 3.44 12.15
C LYS A 31 -3.64 4.23 11.94
N HIS A 32 -2.82 3.84 10.97
CA HIS A 32 -1.49 4.43 10.74
C HIS A 32 -1.40 4.96 9.32
N THR A 33 -0.81 6.14 9.17
CA THR A 33 -0.61 6.78 7.87
C THR A 33 0.80 6.59 7.33
N GLN A 34 1.73 6.17 8.18
CA GLN A 34 3.15 6.03 7.85
C GLN A 34 3.73 4.78 8.50
N ILE A 35 4.73 4.21 7.82
CA ILE A 35 5.55 3.13 8.34
C ILE A 35 7.00 3.37 7.99
N GLU A 36 7.90 3.05 8.92
CA GLU A 36 9.33 3.01 8.65
C GLU A 36 9.70 1.61 8.13
N CYS A 37 10.40 1.55 7.01
CA CYS A 37 10.88 0.30 6.45
C CYS A 37 11.99 -0.29 7.35
N PRO A 38 11.81 -1.50 7.90
CA PRO A 38 12.83 -2.14 8.73
C PRO A 38 14.07 -2.55 7.93
N GLY A 39 13.97 -2.64 6.60
CA GLY A 39 15.10 -3.00 5.73
C GLY A 39 16.07 -1.84 5.45
N CYS A 40 15.57 -0.60 5.33
CA CYS A 40 16.41 0.54 4.92
C CYS A 40 16.15 1.84 5.68
N GLY A 41 15.22 1.87 6.62
CA GLY A 41 14.84 3.07 7.38
C GLY A 41 14.01 4.11 6.61
N GLN A 42 13.63 3.82 5.36
CA GLN A 42 12.80 4.73 4.56
C GLN A 42 11.39 4.84 5.13
N ARG A 43 10.86 6.06 5.25
CA ARG A 43 9.46 6.29 5.62
C ARG A 43 8.56 6.13 4.40
N ILE A 44 7.52 5.30 4.53
CA ILE A 44 6.55 4.98 3.50
C ILE A 44 5.18 5.51 3.96
N ASP A 45 4.59 6.40 3.17
CA ASP A 45 3.21 6.85 3.38
C ASP A 45 2.23 5.76 2.90
N ILE A 46 1.41 5.27 3.83
CA ILE A 46 0.41 4.22 3.63
C ILE A 46 -1.01 4.75 3.83
N GLU A 47 -1.20 6.06 3.65
CA GLU A 47 -2.52 6.68 3.79
C GLU A 47 -3.57 5.92 2.97
N SER A 48 -4.67 5.55 3.62
CA SER A 48 -5.76 4.79 2.99
C SER A 48 -6.35 5.49 1.74
N ARG A 49 -6.17 6.81 1.63
CA ARG A 49 -6.60 7.63 0.47
C ARG A 49 -5.69 7.49 -0.76
N ASN A 50 -4.45 7.01 -0.57
CA ASN A 50 -3.45 6.84 -1.63
C ASN A 50 -3.43 5.45 -2.25
N PHE A 51 -4.12 4.45 -1.68
CA PHE A 51 -4.41 3.20 -2.39
C PHE A 51 -5.50 3.38 -3.45
N ARG A 52 -5.41 4.44 -4.26
CA ARG A 52 -5.96 4.38 -5.60
C ARG A 52 -4.97 3.51 -6.34
N MET A 53 -5.32 2.25 -6.53
CA MET A 53 -4.72 1.43 -7.59
C MET A 53 -4.51 2.38 -8.78
N PRO A 54 -3.28 2.64 -9.25
CA PRO A 54 -3.12 3.21 -10.57
C PRO A 54 -3.70 2.13 -11.47
N GLY A 55 -4.99 2.26 -11.76
CA GLY A 55 -5.70 1.40 -12.68
C GLY A 55 -4.84 1.42 -13.92
N ARG A 56 -4.27 0.26 -14.23
CA ARG A 56 -3.45 -0.04 -15.41
C ARG A 56 -3.68 1.05 -16.45
N THR A 57 -2.80 2.04 -16.49
CA THR A 57 -2.73 2.94 -17.64
C THR A 57 -2.27 2.04 -18.75
N GLY A 58 -3.24 1.40 -19.41
CA GLY A 58 -3.04 0.76 -20.69
C GLY A 58 -2.38 1.81 -21.56
N GLY A 59 -1.16 1.50 -21.99
CA GLY A 59 -0.45 2.33 -22.93
C GLY A 59 -1.32 2.54 -24.16
N ASN A 60 -1.41 3.79 -24.59
CA ASN A 60 -1.41 4.13 -26.00
C ASN A 60 -0.67 5.46 -26.09
N GLY A 61 0.54 5.39 -26.66
CA GLY A 61 1.12 6.60 -27.24
C GLY A 61 0.20 7.06 -28.36
N ASP A 62 -0.22 8.31 -28.30
CA ASP A 62 -0.79 9.00 -29.45
C ASP A 62 -0.04 10.33 -29.59
N PRO A 63 0.85 10.47 -30.60
CA PRO A 63 1.61 11.68 -30.82
C PRO A 63 0.78 12.68 -31.61
N SER A 64 0.83 13.94 -31.18
CA SER A 64 0.54 15.14 -31.98
C SER A 64 -0.92 15.37 -32.42
N ARG A 65 -1.54 16.38 -31.81
CA ARG A 65 -2.42 17.30 -32.54
C ARG A 65 -2.18 18.74 -32.12
#